data_AF-A0A7S2AAM4-F1
#
_entry.id   AF-A0A7S2AAM4-F1
#
_cell.length_a   1.000
_cell.length_b   1.000
_cell.length_c   1.000
_cell.angle_alpha   90.00
_cell.angle_beta   90.00
_cell.angle_gamma   90.00
#
_symmetry.space_group_name_H-M   'P 1'
#
loop_
_entity.id
_entity.type
_entity.pdbx_description
1 polymer ?
#
loop_
_entity_poly.entity_id
_entity_poly.type
_entity_poly.pdbx_seq_one_letter_code
_entity_poly.pdbx_strand_id
1 'polypeptide(L)'
;QETNEGVAMESPPRPPRPRPAADEEDGPASPYHPSPRTPNVRPGESELSLKYKPGSIRRIRLKNFLTYSDVEFRPGPRLNIVMGPNGTGKSTILCAICLGLGGEPNLLGRGDDAREFIMHGREVAEIEIELSPRIEGDGRFGETHVIRRVIDRNK
;
A
#
# COMPACT_ATOMS: atom_id res chain seq x y z
N GLN A 1 -1.73 69.51 24.75
CA GLN A 1 -2.56 69.51 23.54
C GLN A 1 -2.93 68.05 23.30
N GLU A 2 -4.06 67.66 23.87
CA GLU A 2 -4.68 66.33 23.75
C GLU A 2 -5.10 66.09 22.30
N THR A 3 -4.81 64.90 21.78
CA THR A 3 -5.33 64.45 20.49
C THR A 3 -6.40 63.40 20.72
N ASN A 4 -7.50 63.63 20.02
CA ASN A 4 -8.82 63.04 20.16
C ASN A 4 -8.82 61.57 19.74
N GLU A 5 -9.29 60.68 20.60
CA GLU A 5 -9.48 59.26 20.32
C GLU A 5 -10.67 59.07 19.36
N GLY A 6 -10.39 58.64 18.13
CA GLY A 6 -11.40 58.16 17.20
C GLY A 6 -11.78 56.73 17.53
N VAL A 7 -13.00 56.53 18.04
CA VAL A 7 -13.60 55.20 18.27
C VAL A 7 -13.87 54.54 16.91
N ALA A 8 -13.10 53.52 16.57
CA ALA A 8 -13.45 52.57 15.51
C ALA A 8 -14.35 51.48 16.10
N MET A 9 -15.60 51.39 15.63
CA MET A 9 -16.51 50.31 16.00
C MET A 9 -16.06 49.01 15.36
N GLU A 10 -15.52 48.10 16.17
CA GLU A 10 -15.18 46.73 15.77
C GLU A 10 -16.48 45.91 15.65
N SER A 11 -16.73 45.34 14.47
CA SER A 11 -17.93 44.53 14.21
C SER A 11 -17.81 43.15 14.87
N PRO A 12 -18.89 42.58 15.45
CA PRO A 12 -18.81 41.29 16.14
C PRO A 12 -18.53 40.13 15.17
N PRO A 13 -17.86 39.05 15.63
CA PRO A 13 -17.58 37.88 14.81
C PRO A 13 -18.86 37.13 14.41
N ARG A 14 -18.89 36.61 13.17
CA ARG A 14 -20.03 35.83 12.65
C ARG A 14 -20.14 34.49 13.38
N PRO A 15 -21.35 33.99 13.65
CA PRO A 15 -21.55 32.68 14.27
C PRO A 15 -21.08 31.54 13.34
N PRO A 16 -20.59 30.42 13.90
CA PRO A 16 -20.20 29.26 13.10
C PRO A 16 -21.42 28.63 12.41
N ARG A 17 -21.22 28.14 11.19
CA ARG A 17 -22.25 27.42 10.42
C ARG A 17 -22.64 26.11 11.14
N PRO A 18 -23.94 25.75 11.15
CA PRO A 18 -24.37 24.47 11.70
C PRO A 18 -23.77 23.31 10.87
N ARG A 19 -23.34 22.26 11.56
CA ARG A 19 -22.94 21.00 10.93
C ARG A 19 -24.18 20.35 10.30
N PRO A 20 -24.09 19.76 9.09
CA PRO A 20 -25.18 18.95 8.57
C PRO A 20 -25.42 17.76 9.50
N ALA A 21 -26.70 17.46 9.73
CA ALA A 21 -27.15 16.33 10.53
C ALA A 21 -26.55 15.03 9.98
N ALA A 22 -26.13 14.13 10.88
CA ALA A 22 -25.83 12.77 10.50
C ALA A 22 -27.16 12.14 10.08
N ASP A 23 -27.27 11.77 8.81
CA ASP A 23 -28.37 10.94 8.34
C ASP A 23 -28.24 9.56 9.01
N GLU A 24 -29.17 9.26 9.92
CA GLU A 24 -29.46 7.92 10.39
C GLU A 24 -30.10 7.14 9.24
N GLU A 25 -29.30 6.39 8.46
CA GLU A 25 -29.86 5.37 7.58
C GLU A 25 -30.02 4.04 8.33
N ASP A 26 -31.25 3.84 8.80
CA ASP A 26 -31.82 2.59 9.30
C ASP A 26 -32.09 1.66 8.09
N GLY A 27 -31.12 0.80 7.76
CA GLY A 27 -31.24 -0.21 6.70
C GLY A 27 -31.72 -1.56 7.25
N PRO A 28 -32.61 -2.31 6.55
CA PRO A 28 -33.19 -3.52 7.10
C PRO A 28 -32.15 -4.63 7.27
N ALA A 29 -32.26 -5.38 8.37
CA ALA A 29 -31.44 -6.54 8.67
C ALA A 29 -31.45 -7.55 7.50
N SER A 30 -30.26 -7.80 6.94
CA SER A 30 -30.06 -8.83 5.92
C SER A 30 -30.43 -10.22 6.46
N PRO A 31 -31.25 -11.02 5.76
CA PRO A 31 -31.68 -12.33 6.24
C PRO A 31 -30.48 -13.28 6.36
N TYR A 32 -30.44 -13.97 7.50
CA TYR A 32 -29.42 -14.95 7.89
C TYR A 32 -29.22 -16.01 6.80
N HIS A 33 -28.12 -15.93 6.06
CA HIS A 33 -27.66 -17.00 5.18
C HIS A 33 -26.84 -18.00 6.01
N PRO A 34 -27.18 -19.30 6.03
CA PRO A 34 -26.39 -20.30 6.74
C PRO A 34 -25.00 -20.39 6.12
N SER A 35 -23.97 -20.24 6.96
CA SER A 35 -22.57 -20.14 6.53
C SER A 35 -22.11 -21.40 5.78
N PRO A 36 -21.68 -21.31 4.52
CA PRO A 36 -21.01 -22.42 3.85
C PRO A 36 -19.62 -22.58 4.48
N ARG A 37 -19.39 -23.77 5.07
CA ARG A 37 -18.13 -24.25 5.67
C ARG A 37 -16.93 -23.39 5.27
N THR A 38 -16.39 -22.65 6.24
CA THR A 38 -15.18 -21.85 6.07
C THR A 38 -14.01 -22.79 5.77
N PRO A 39 -13.27 -22.59 4.67
CA PRO A 39 -11.91 -23.13 4.58
C PRO A 39 -11.11 -22.61 5.78
N ASN A 40 -10.11 -23.37 6.24
CA ASN A 40 -9.22 -22.99 7.35
C ASN A 40 -8.49 -21.66 7.05
N VAL A 41 -9.15 -20.53 7.30
CA VAL A 41 -8.54 -19.20 7.27
C VAL A 41 -8.09 -18.89 8.69
N ARG A 42 -6.82 -18.52 8.86
CA ARG A 42 -6.31 -18.16 10.19
C ARG A 42 -7.10 -16.97 10.72
N PRO A 43 -7.50 -16.94 12.01
CA PRO A 43 -8.18 -15.79 12.58
C PRO A 43 -7.33 -14.52 12.38
N GLY A 44 -7.79 -13.61 11.51
CA GLY A 44 -7.08 -12.37 11.11
C GLY A 44 -6.75 -12.26 9.61
N GLU A 45 -6.63 -13.37 8.88
CA GLU A 45 -6.38 -13.32 7.42
C GLU A 45 -7.62 -12.87 6.65
N SER A 46 -8.82 -13.25 7.09
CA SER A 46 -10.08 -12.82 6.48
C SER A 46 -10.32 -11.32 6.65
N GLU A 47 -10.06 -10.78 7.84
CA GLU A 47 -10.27 -9.36 8.13
C GLU A 47 -9.30 -8.46 7.37
N LEU A 48 -8.04 -8.87 7.23
CA LEU A 48 -7.09 -8.20 6.35
C LEU A 48 -7.57 -8.28 4.90
N SER A 49 -7.97 -9.45 4.42
CA SER A 49 -8.43 -9.61 3.03
C SER A 49 -9.69 -8.79 2.72
N LEU A 50 -10.56 -8.52 3.71
CA LEU A 50 -11.71 -7.62 3.57
C LEU A 50 -11.30 -6.14 3.41
N LYS A 51 -10.17 -5.73 3.98
CA LYS A 51 -9.68 -4.34 3.91
C LYS A 51 -8.98 -4.03 2.58
N TYR A 52 -8.33 -5.03 1.98
CA TYR A 52 -7.55 -4.86 0.74
C TYR A 52 -8.39 -5.26 -0.48
N LYS A 53 -8.42 -4.40 -1.50
CA LYS A 53 -9.02 -4.79 -2.78
C LYS A 53 -8.26 -5.98 -3.39
N PRO A 54 -8.93 -6.87 -4.15
CA PRO A 54 -8.26 -7.91 -4.92
C PRO A 54 -7.05 -7.41 -5.71
N GLY A 55 -5.93 -8.13 -5.64
CA GLY A 55 -4.68 -7.75 -6.31
C GLY A 55 -3.87 -6.64 -5.62
N SER A 56 -4.35 -6.09 -4.49
CA SER A 56 -3.56 -5.11 -3.72
C SER A 56 -2.30 -5.76 -3.15
N ILE A 57 -1.17 -5.06 -3.17
CA ILE A 57 0.06 -5.51 -2.53
C ILE A 57 -0.11 -5.46 -1.01
N ARG A 58 0.10 -6.60 -0.34
CA ARG A 58 0.05 -6.73 1.12
C ARG A 58 1.44 -6.71 1.76
N ARG A 59 2.43 -7.20 1.02
CA ARG A 59 3.82 -7.31 1.49
C ARG A 59 4.80 -7.23 0.33
N ILE A 60 5.92 -6.58 0.57
CA ILE A 60 7.09 -6.58 -0.32
C ILE A 60 8.29 -6.94 0.55
N ARG A 61 9.03 -8.00 0.21
CA ARG A 61 10.32 -8.31 0.84
C ARG A 61 11.42 -8.25 -0.19
N LEU A 62 12.50 -7.54 0.14
CA LEU A 62 13.67 -7.39 -0.71
C LEU A 62 14.89 -7.94 0.01
N LYS A 63 15.71 -8.72 -0.70
CA LYS A 63 16.97 -9.23 -0.19
C LYS A 63 18.07 -8.96 -1.20
N ASN A 64 19.17 -8.37 -0.74
CA ASN A 64 20.33 -7.98 -1.56
C ASN A 64 19.93 -7.22 -2.85
N PHE A 65 18.95 -6.33 -2.75
CA PHE A 65 18.39 -5.60 -3.90
C PHE A 65 18.78 -4.13 -3.83
N LEU A 66 19.67 -3.70 -4.73
CA LEU A 66 20.26 -2.36 -4.75
C LEU A 66 20.75 -1.91 -3.36
N THR A 67 20.07 -0.95 -2.73
CA THR A 67 20.43 -0.39 -1.43
C THR A 67 19.89 -1.19 -0.25
N TYR A 68 19.05 -2.20 -0.47
CA TYR A 68 18.38 -2.98 0.57
C TYR A 68 19.01 -4.37 0.76
N SER A 69 19.54 -4.64 1.95
CA SER A 69 20.19 -5.92 2.28
C SER A 69 19.16 -7.00 2.65
N ASP A 70 18.25 -6.68 3.56
CA ASP A 70 17.02 -7.45 3.86
C ASP A 70 16.01 -6.47 4.47
N VAL A 71 14.85 -6.31 3.83
CA VAL A 71 13.78 -5.42 4.32
C VAL A 71 12.42 -5.97 3.93
N GLU A 72 11.43 -5.72 4.78
CA GLU A 72 10.03 -6.05 4.52
C GLU A 72 9.16 -4.80 4.69
N PHE A 73 8.30 -4.54 3.71
CA PHE A 73 7.30 -3.48 3.72
C PHE A 73 5.91 -4.10 3.76
N ARG A 74 5.02 -3.54 4.61
CA ARG A 74 3.60 -3.92 4.71
C ARG A 74 2.72 -2.70 4.44
N PRO A 75 2.52 -2.33 3.17
CA PRO A 75 1.69 -1.18 2.82
C PRO A 75 0.24 -1.39 3.29
N GLY A 76 -0.43 -0.29 3.65
CA GLY A 76 -1.86 -0.27 3.95
C GLY A 76 -2.75 -0.45 2.71
N PRO A 77 -4.06 -0.65 2.89
CA PRO A 77 -4.99 -1.02 1.82
C PRO A 77 -5.35 0.10 0.82
N ARG A 78 -4.94 1.34 1.11
CA ARG A 78 -5.32 2.52 0.32
C ARG A 78 -4.06 3.26 -0.15
N LEU A 79 -3.98 4.56 0.11
CA LEU A 79 -2.82 5.36 -0.25
C LEU A 79 -1.64 5.05 0.69
N ASN A 80 -0.50 4.75 0.08
CA ASN A 80 0.78 4.62 0.76
C ASN A 80 1.73 5.68 0.20
N ILE A 81 2.40 6.42 1.08
CA ILE A 81 3.36 7.45 0.69
C ILE A 81 4.75 7.04 1.18
N VAL A 82 5.69 6.89 0.25
CA VAL A 82 7.10 6.63 0.55
C VAL A 82 7.85 7.97 0.54
N MET A 83 8.36 8.39 1.70
CA MET A 83 9.06 9.67 1.86
C MET A 83 10.46 9.48 2.46
N GLY A 84 11.36 10.43 2.19
CA GLY A 84 12.73 10.42 2.70
C GLY A 84 13.71 11.22 1.83
N PRO A 85 14.92 11.51 2.33
CA PRO A 85 15.95 12.25 1.61
C PRO A 85 16.33 11.63 0.26
N ASN A 86 16.94 12.42 -0.63
CA ASN A 86 17.43 11.90 -1.92
C ASN A 86 18.53 10.84 -1.70
N GLY A 87 18.59 9.84 -2.58
CA GLY A 87 19.56 8.75 -2.49
C GLY A 87 19.21 7.62 -1.49
N THR A 88 18.12 7.72 -0.72
CA THR A 88 17.75 6.70 0.29
C THR A 88 17.06 5.43 -0.25
N GLY A 89 16.94 5.28 -1.58
CA GLY A 89 16.34 4.09 -2.18
C GLY A 89 14.81 4.11 -2.33
N LYS A 90 14.14 5.27 -2.21
CA LYS A 90 12.68 5.36 -2.44
C LYS A 90 12.24 4.81 -3.80
N SER A 91 12.90 5.24 -4.88
CA SER A 91 12.65 4.74 -6.23
C SER A 91 13.02 3.27 -6.41
N THR A 92 13.92 2.73 -5.58
CA THR A 92 14.27 1.31 -5.54
C THR A 92 13.06 0.45 -5.18
N ILE A 93 12.17 0.92 -4.29
CA ILE A 93 10.94 0.20 -3.93
C ILE A 93 10.04 0.05 -5.16
N LEU A 94 9.87 1.12 -5.94
CA LEU A 94 9.07 1.07 -7.18
C LEU A 94 9.71 0.11 -8.20
N CYS A 95 11.04 0.18 -8.37
CA CYS A 95 11.77 -0.74 -9.24
C CYS A 95 11.53 -2.20 -8.85
N ALA A 96 11.56 -2.50 -7.55
CA ALA A 96 11.30 -3.85 -7.06
C ALA A 96 9.87 -4.31 -7.35
N ILE A 97 8.87 -3.43 -7.18
CA ILE A 97 7.48 -3.75 -7.52
C ILE A 97 7.36 -4.08 -9.02
N CYS A 98 7.90 -3.22 -9.88
CA CYS A 98 7.86 -3.42 -11.32
C CYS A 98 8.56 -4.73 -11.74
N LEU A 99 9.80 -4.96 -11.30
CA LEU A 99 10.52 -6.19 -11.62
C LEU A 99 9.85 -7.43 -11.01
N GLY A 100 9.45 -7.36 -9.75
CA GLY A 100 8.81 -8.48 -9.05
C GLY A 100 7.52 -8.94 -9.72
N LEU A 101 6.76 -8.02 -10.32
CA LEU A 101 5.52 -8.31 -11.04
C LEU A 101 5.71 -8.56 -12.55
N GLY A 102 6.94 -8.77 -13.01
CA GLY A 102 7.24 -9.16 -14.40
C GLY A 102 7.54 -8.01 -15.36
N GLY A 103 7.72 -6.79 -14.85
CA GLY A 103 8.20 -5.66 -15.66
C GLY A 103 9.63 -5.86 -16.16
N GLU A 104 9.94 -5.19 -17.26
CA GLU A 104 11.25 -5.21 -17.91
C GLU A 104 12.21 -4.19 -17.29
N PRO A 105 13.52 -4.50 -17.16
CA PRO A 105 14.54 -3.58 -16.65
C PRO A 105 14.59 -2.22 -17.37
N ASN A 106 14.37 -2.22 -18.69
CA ASN A 106 14.47 -1.03 -19.53
C ASN A 106 13.46 0.07 -19.12
N LEU A 107 12.28 -0.33 -18.63
CA LEU A 107 11.27 0.60 -18.11
C LEU A 107 11.75 1.40 -16.88
N LEU A 108 12.79 0.91 -16.19
CA LEU A 108 13.25 1.44 -14.91
C LEU A 108 14.49 2.33 -15.03
N GLY A 109 14.94 2.62 -16.26
CA GLY A 109 16.07 3.51 -16.52
C GLY A 109 17.41 2.96 -16.05
N ARG A 110 17.55 1.63 -15.96
CA ARG A 110 18.76 0.90 -15.54
C ARG A 110 19.19 -0.13 -16.59
N GLY A 111 19.13 0.26 -17.86
CA GLY A 111 19.51 -0.58 -18.98
C GLY A 111 18.61 -1.81 -19.19
N ASP A 112 19.12 -2.77 -19.94
CA ASP A 112 18.41 -4.01 -20.30
C ASP A 112 18.74 -5.19 -19.37
N ASP A 113 19.66 -5.00 -18.41
CA ASP A 113 20.16 -6.10 -17.56
C ASP A 113 19.57 -6.05 -16.14
N ALA A 114 18.80 -7.10 -15.79
CA ALA A 114 18.24 -7.27 -14.47
C ALA A 114 19.33 -7.38 -13.37
N ARG A 115 20.55 -7.80 -13.71
CA ARG A 115 21.67 -7.96 -12.77
C ARG A 115 22.12 -6.63 -12.16
N GLU A 116 21.84 -5.50 -12.80
CA GLU A 116 22.10 -4.17 -12.26
C GLU A 116 21.32 -3.86 -10.98
N PHE A 117 20.29 -4.64 -10.69
CA PHE A 117 19.50 -4.51 -9.48
C PHE A 117 20.03 -5.32 -8.29
N ILE A 118 21.07 -6.13 -8.50
CA ILE A 118 21.73 -6.86 -7.43
C ILE A 118 22.61 -5.91 -6.62
N MET A 119 22.47 -5.96 -5.29
CA MET A 119 23.31 -5.21 -4.36
C MET A 119 24.80 -5.45 -4.67
N HIS A 120 25.60 -4.39 -4.60
CA HIS A 120 27.04 -4.49 -4.84
C HIS A 120 27.71 -5.52 -3.92
N GLY A 121 28.61 -6.33 -4.48
CA GLY A 121 29.28 -7.42 -3.75
C GLY A 121 28.38 -8.62 -3.45
N ARG A 122 27.17 -8.71 -4.04
CA ARG A 122 26.28 -9.86 -3.95
C ARG A 122 26.08 -10.50 -5.32
N GLU A 123 25.86 -11.81 -5.30
CA GLU A 123 25.64 -12.63 -6.50
C GLU A 123 24.15 -12.82 -6.80
N VAL A 124 23.29 -12.71 -5.79
CA VAL A 124 21.86 -12.98 -5.91
C VAL A 124 21.05 -11.90 -5.21
N ALA A 125 19.99 -11.46 -5.87
CA ALA A 125 18.95 -10.62 -5.30
C ALA A 125 17.58 -11.32 -5.36
N GLU A 126 16.74 -11.06 -4.36
CA GLU A 126 15.39 -11.63 -4.29
C GLU A 126 14.36 -10.53 -4.05
N ILE A 127 13.24 -10.64 -4.77
CA ILE A 127 12.04 -9.84 -4.60
C ILE A 127 10.89 -10.80 -4.32
N GLU A 128 10.14 -10.53 -3.26
CA GLU A 128 8.93 -11.29 -2.93
C GLU A 128 7.76 -10.34 -2.72
N ILE A 129 6.67 -10.54 -3.45
CA ILE A 129 5.48 -9.68 -3.42
C ILE A 129 4.27 -10.55 -3.12
N GLU A 130 3.55 -10.21 -2.06
CA GLU A 130 2.30 -10.85 -1.67
C GLU A 130 1.12 -9.99 -2.12
N LEU A 131 0.18 -10.61 -2.82
CA LEU A 131 -1.02 -9.96 -3.35
C LEU A 131 -2.28 -10.44 -2.61
N SER A 132 -3.21 -9.51 -2.37
CA SER A 132 -4.53 -9.82 -1.83
C SER A 132 -5.29 -10.74 -2.78
N PRO A 133 -5.91 -11.82 -2.28
CA PRO A 133 -6.65 -12.76 -3.10
C PRO A 133 -7.84 -12.10 -3.81
N ARG A 134 -8.29 -12.72 -4.90
CA ARG A 134 -9.60 -12.40 -5.48
C ARG A 134 -10.71 -12.93 -4.58
N ILE A 135 -11.88 -12.30 -4.67
CA ILE A 135 -13.11 -12.83 -4.08
C ILE A 135 -13.80 -13.64 -5.19
N GLU A 136 -14.09 -14.90 -4.90
CA GLU A 136 -14.80 -15.81 -5.80
C GLU A 136 -16.30 -15.52 -5.81
N GLY A 137 -17.02 -16.12 -6.77
CA GLY A 137 -18.46 -15.86 -6.96
C GLY A 137 -19.34 -16.27 -5.78
N ASP A 138 -18.84 -17.12 -4.88
CA ASP A 138 -19.51 -17.55 -3.65
C ASP A 138 -19.16 -16.68 -2.42
N GLY A 139 -18.42 -15.58 -2.62
CA GLY A 139 -18.00 -14.66 -1.58
C GLY A 139 -16.78 -15.12 -0.77
N ARG A 140 -16.17 -16.27 -1.11
CA ARG A 140 -14.93 -16.71 -0.46
C ARG A 140 -13.71 -16.02 -1.05
N PHE A 141 -12.67 -15.90 -0.24
CA PHE A 141 -11.35 -15.50 -0.74
C PHE A 141 -10.72 -16.68 -1.48
N GLY A 142 -10.25 -16.44 -2.70
CA GLY A 142 -9.39 -17.36 -3.42
C GLY A 142 -7.98 -17.42 -2.82
N GLU A 143 -7.05 -18.01 -3.55
CA GLU A 143 -5.68 -18.18 -3.07
C GLU A 143 -4.91 -16.86 -2.95
N THR A 144 -4.16 -16.72 -1.86
CA THR A 144 -3.19 -15.63 -1.71
C THR A 144 -1.98 -15.92 -2.58
N HIS A 145 -1.61 -14.97 -3.44
CA HIS A 145 -0.52 -15.14 -4.37
C HIS A 145 0.76 -14.52 -3.79
N VAL A 146 1.84 -15.30 -3.76
CA VAL A 146 3.18 -14.82 -3.45
C VAL A 146 4.05 -14.98 -4.69
N ILE A 147 4.42 -13.86 -5.30
CA ILE A 147 5.26 -13.81 -6.48
C ILE A 147 6.70 -13.61 -6.03
N ARG A 148 7.59 -14.53 -6.40
CA ARG A 148 9.01 -14.47 -6.09
C ARG A 148 9.83 -14.35 -7.37
N ARG A 149 10.67 -13.32 -7.44
CA ARG A 149 11.67 -13.15 -8.50
C ARG A 149 13.06 -13.24 -7.89
N VAL A 150 13.89 -14.11 -8.46
CA VAL A 150 15.30 -14.27 -8.11
C VAL A 150 16.13 -13.79 -9.30
N ILE A 151 17.09 -12.91 -9.04
CA ILE A 151 18.04 -12.42 -10.02
C ILE A 151 19.41 -12.96 -9.62
N ASP A 152 20.02 -13.75 -10.49
CA ASP A 152 21.33 -14.34 -10.30
C ASP A 152 22.31 -13.67 -11.27
N ARG A 153 23.43 -13.19 -10.75
CA ARG A 153 24.46 -12.49 -11.54
C ARG A 153 25.10 -13.40 -12.60
N ASN A 154 25.14 -14.70 -12.33
CA ASN A 154 25.86 -15.68 -13.15
C ASN A 154 24.94 -16.44 -14.12
N LYS A 155 23.66 -16.07 -14.18
CA LYS A 155 22.68 -16.58 -15.15
C LYS A 155 22.20 -15.43 -16.04
#